data_AF-A0A7D9IHN0-F1
#
_entry.id   AF-A0A7D9IHN0-F1
#
_cell.length_a   1.000
_cell.length_b   1.000
_cell.length_c   1.000
_cell.angle_alpha   90.00
_cell.angle_beta   90.00
_cell.angle_gamma   90.00
#
_symmetry.space_group_name_H-M   'P 1'
#
loop_
_entity.id
_entity.type
_entity.pdbx_description
1 polymer ?
#
loop_
_entity_poly.entity_id
_entity_poly.type
_entity_poly.pdbx_seq_one_letter_code
_entity_poly.pdbx_strand_id
1 'polypeptide(L)'
;MVARLGFKCLYKAYRNLIDFIQADAHQPLLIQLLCEQMSCKQEDIVDFELCLADTQPATVGGALSEFIFSPRLDNLVNAYASIQGLISSLDSSLTTDTNIRMAVLYDNEEIGSRSAQGAFSNWTELVLRRLSSASNEDRTCFERSLASSFLVSADQAHALHPNYSEKHEANLRPALHKGPIIKYNVNQKYATTAVTASVIRMVAEKHGIPLQEFGVRNDSPCGSTIGPILSAKLGISTVDVGGPQLSMHSIREMCCTSSIHHCTELYKNFFVDFPEIQKSLVGI
;
A
#
# COMPACT_ATOMS: atom_id res chain seq x y z
N MET A 1 17.10 12.71 19.84
CA MET A 1 16.11 11.70 19.46
C MET A 1 14.78 12.13 20.05
N VAL A 2 14.02 12.94 19.31
CA VAL A 2 12.63 13.25 19.69
C VAL A 2 11.80 12.15 19.04
N ALA A 3 10.97 11.43 19.80
CA ALA A 3 10.06 10.43 19.27
C ALA A 3 8.67 11.08 19.19
N ARG A 4 8.01 11.03 18.02
CA ARG A 4 6.57 11.28 17.93
C ARG A 4 5.86 9.94 18.06
N LEU A 5 4.99 9.84 19.07
CA LEU A 5 4.23 8.64 19.39
C LEU A 5 2.94 8.64 18.56
N GLY A 6 2.71 7.60 17.76
CA GLY A 6 1.38 7.30 17.20
C GLY A 6 0.56 6.58 18.27
N PHE A 7 -0.71 6.97 18.47
CA PHE A 7 -1.51 6.50 19.60
C PHE A 7 -2.68 5.61 19.18
N LYS A 8 -2.82 4.45 19.82
CA LYS A 8 -4.10 3.78 20.10
C LYS A 8 -4.18 3.59 21.61
N CYS A 9 -5.03 4.36 22.29
CA CYS A 9 -5.26 4.24 23.74
C CYS A 9 -6.65 3.65 23.97
N LEU A 10 -6.75 2.56 24.74
CA LEU A 10 -8.02 1.99 25.18
C LEU A 10 -8.59 2.87 26.31
N TYR A 11 -9.69 3.57 26.05
CA TYR A 11 -10.33 4.45 27.04
C TYR A 11 -11.50 3.75 27.77
N LYS A 12 -11.38 3.67 29.10
CA LYS A 12 -12.39 3.58 30.16
C LYS A 12 -13.82 3.08 29.83
N ALA A 13 -14.03 1.76 29.92
CA ALA A 13 -15.35 1.17 30.20
C ALA A 13 -15.36 0.08 31.30
N TYR A 14 -14.20 -0.41 31.76
CA TYR A 14 -14.13 -1.64 32.58
C TYR A 14 -13.31 -1.52 33.87
N ARG A 15 -13.40 -0.38 34.57
CA ARG A 15 -12.61 -0.10 35.78
C ARG A 15 -12.82 -1.10 36.93
N ASN A 16 -13.97 -1.79 36.98
CA ASN A 16 -14.28 -2.73 38.07
C ASN A 16 -13.77 -4.16 37.81
N LEU A 17 -12.98 -4.40 36.75
CA LEU A 17 -12.55 -5.73 36.32
C LEU A 17 -11.04 -5.90 36.17
N ILE A 18 -10.25 -4.83 36.33
CA ILE A 18 -8.80 -4.87 36.12
C ILE A 18 -8.11 -4.24 37.33
N ASP A 19 -7.71 -5.10 38.29
CA ASP A 19 -6.95 -4.70 39.49
C ASP A 19 -5.46 -4.45 39.18
N PHE A 20 -5.01 -4.70 37.94
CA PHE A 20 -3.62 -4.56 37.52
C PHE A 20 -3.49 -3.45 36.46
N ILE A 21 -3.04 -2.27 36.88
CA ILE A 21 -2.73 -1.16 35.98
C ILE A 21 -1.33 -1.42 35.40
N GLN A 22 -1.21 -1.75 34.11
CA GLN A 22 0.09 -1.97 33.46
C GLN A 22 0.99 -0.73 33.45
N ALA A 23 0.46 0.49 33.67
CA ALA A 23 1.24 1.72 33.72
C ALA A 23 2.42 1.65 34.73
N ASP A 24 2.25 0.94 35.86
CA ASP A 24 3.29 0.79 36.89
C ASP A 24 4.44 -0.15 36.47
N ALA A 25 4.25 -0.93 35.40
CA ALA A 25 5.29 -1.78 34.80
C ALA A 25 6.23 -1.01 33.85
N HIS A 26 5.93 0.25 33.55
CA HIS A 26 6.68 1.08 32.61
C HIS A 26 7.55 2.13 33.30
N GLN A 27 8.51 2.67 32.55
CA GLN A 27 9.42 3.68 33.05
C GLN A 27 8.63 4.98 33.40
N PRO A 28 8.75 5.54 34.63
CA PRO A 28 7.87 6.62 35.08
C PRO A 28 7.92 7.90 34.24
N LEU A 29 9.08 8.25 33.67
CA LEU A 29 9.20 9.43 32.80
C LEU A 29 8.41 9.24 31.50
N LEU A 30 8.38 8.03 30.92
CA LEU A 30 7.56 7.74 29.74
C LEU A 30 6.08 7.93 30.06
N ILE A 31 5.59 7.39 31.19
CA ILE A 31 4.20 7.57 31.62
C ILE A 31 3.88 9.05 31.83
N GLN A 32 4.76 9.80 32.48
CA GLN A 32 4.59 11.24 32.65
C GLN A 32 4.47 11.96 31.31
N LEU A 33 5.36 11.69 30.35
CA LEU A 33 5.32 12.29 29.01
C LEU A 33 4.03 11.96 28.26
N LEU A 34 3.52 10.73 28.41
CA LEU A 34 2.26 10.28 27.83
C LEU A 34 1.07 11.04 28.45
N CYS A 35 1.02 11.15 29.78
CA CYS A 35 -0.01 11.88 30.52
C CYS A 35 -0.04 13.36 30.12
N GLU A 36 1.14 14.00 30.01
CA GLU A 36 1.28 15.39 29.58
C GLU A 36 0.80 15.58 28.13
N GLN A 37 1.16 14.68 27.21
CA GLN A 37 0.71 14.76 25.82
C GLN A 37 -0.79 14.51 25.64
N MET A 38 -1.35 13.52 26.34
CA MET A 38 -2.75 13.15 26.21
C MET A 38 -3.68 13.97 27.13
N SER A 39 -3.11 14.83 27.99
CA SER A 39 -3.85 15.59 29.00
C SER A 39 -4.73 14.67 29.89
N CYS A 40 -4.18 13.53 30.31
CA CYS A 40 -4.86 12.54 31.14
C CYS A 40 -4.06 12.22 32.42
N LYS A 41 -4.67 11.50 33.36
CA LYS A 41 -3.98 11.00 34.55
C LYS A 41 -3.34 9.65 34.27
N GLN A 42 -2.32 9.28 35.06
CA GLN A 42 -1.70 7.95 34.98
C GLN A 42 -2.73 6.84 35.15
N GLU A 43 -3.71 7.03 36.04
CA GLU A 43 -4.79 6.06 36.26
C GLU A 43 -5.76 5.89 35.06
N ASP A 44 -5.66 6.75 34.04
CA ASP A 44 -6.45 6.66 32.81
C ASP A 44 -5.77 5.79 31.74
N ILE A 45 -4.47 5.53 31.86
CA ILE A 45 -3.70 4.73 30.89
C ILE A 45 -3.84 3.25 31.25
N VAL A 46 -4.45 2.49 30.34
CA VAL A 46 -4.57 1.03 30.47
C VAL A 46 -3.31 0.34 29.92
N ASP A 47 -3.00 0.55 28.64
CA ASP A 47 -1.80 0.06 27.94
C ASP A 47 -1.58 0.89 26.65
N PHE A 48 -0.44 0.72 25.98
CA PHE A 48 -0.10 1.41 24.74
C PHE A 48 0.81 0.61 23.81
N GLU A 49 0.69 0.86 22.50
CA GLU A 49 1.64 0.40 21.48
C GLU A 49 2.29 1.63 20.84
N LEU A 50 3.61 1.76 21.01
CA LEU A 50 4.36 2.97 20.63
C LEU A 50 5.51 2.62 19.69
N CYS A 51 5.60 3.33 18.57
CA CYS A 51 6.74 3.26 17.67
C CYS A 51 7.69 4.44 17.89
N LEU A 52 8.99 4.17 17.97
CA LEU A 52 10.01 5.21 17.88
C LEU A 52 10.11 5.67 16.42
N ALA A 53 9.97 6.96 16.20
CA ALA A 53 9.97 7.56 14.87
C ALA A 53 11.02 8.66 14.77
N ASP A 54 11.72 8.70 13.63
CA ASP A 54 12.57 9.86 13.29
C ASP A 54 11.70 11.12 13.22
N THR A 55 12.19 12.17 13.89
CA THR A 55 11.55 13.49 13.97
C THR A 55 12.08 14.49 12.96
N GLN A 56 13.14 14.15 12.23
CA GLN A 56 13.58 14.96 11.11
C GLN A 56 12.46 15.02 10.06
N PRO A 57 11.91 16.22 9.74
CA PRO A 57 10.84 16.34 8.77
C PRO A 57 11.24 15.80 7.39
N ALA A 58 10.24 15.40 6.61
CA ALA A 58 10.43 15.14 5.18
C ALA A 58 10.92 16.42 4.48
N THR A 59 11.74 16.28 3.45
CA THR A 59 12.29 17.43 2.73
C THR A 59 12.43 17.11 1.25
N VAL A 60 12.08 18.07 0.41
CA VAL A 60 12.41 18.05 -1.02
C VAL A 60 13.84 18.53 -1.18
N GLY A 61 14.66 17.78 -1.92
CA GLY A 61 16.07 18.11 -2.12
C GLY A 61 16.61 17.62 -3.46
N GLY A 62 17.94 17.57 -3.58
CA GLY A 62 18.62 17.50 -4.87
C GLY A 62 18.82 18.88 -5.48
N ALA A 63 19.80 19.03 -6.38
CA ALA A 63 20.15 20.32 -6.96
C ALA A 63 18.97 20.97 -7.71
N LEU A 64 18.02 20.16 -8.19
CA LEU A 64 16.83 20.59 -8.91
C LEU A 64 15.53 20.40 -8.11
N SER A 65 15.60 20.15 -6.80
CA SER A 65 14.43 19.84 -5.98
C SER A 65 13.62 18.65 -6.52
N GLU A 66 14.33 17.63 -7.00
CA GLU A 66 13.77 16.50 -7.74
C GLU A 66 13.53 15.25 -6.87
N PHE A 67 14.09 15.22 -5.65
CA PHE A 67 13.95 14.09 -4.75
C PHE A 67 13.17 14.44 -3.48
N ILE A 68 12.53 13.42 -2.89
CA ILE A 68 11.90 13.49 -1.57
C ILE A 68 12.70 12.60 -0.64
N PHE A 69 13.20 13.18 0.45
CA PHE A 69 13.83 12.46 1.55
C PHE A 69 12.89 12.43 2.74
N SER A 70 12.48 11.22 3.16
CA SER A 70 11.53 11.07 4.26
C SER A 70 11.71 9.73 4.96
N PRO A 71 11.42 9.65 6.27
CA PRO A 71 11.10 8.36 6.87
C PRO A 71 9.79 7.79 6.28
N ARG A 72 9.67 6.46 6.25
CA ARG A 72 8.42 5.70 6.00
C ARG A 72 7.78 5.94 4.63
N LEU A 73 8.58 6.17 3.59
CA LEU A 73 8.10 6.16 2.22
C LEU A 73 7.50 4.78 1.89
N ASP A 74 8.16 3.72 2.37
CA ASP A 74 7.61 2.38 2.35
C ASP A 74 6.56 2.18 3.46
N ASN A 75 5.29 1.95 3.18
CA ASN A 75 4.59 2.10 1.89
C ASN A 75 3.60 3.29 1.91
N LEU A 76 3.84 4.30 2.76
CA LEU A 76 2.93 5.45 2.89
C LEU A 76 2.79 6.25 1.59
N VAL A 77 3.78 6.21 0.70
CA VAL A 77 3.69 6.86 -0.61
C VAL A 77 2.59 6.24 -1.48
N ASN A 78 2.56 4.91 -1.63
CA ASN A 78 1.51 4.29 -2.46
C ASN A 78 0.16 4.26 -1.74
N ALA A 79 0.15 4.21 -0.40
CA ALA A 79 -1.08 4.42 0.37
C ALA A 79 -1.68 5.81 0.09
N TYR A 80 -0.87 6.87 0.16
CA TYR A 80 -1.27 8.22 -0.20
C TYR A 80 -1.74 8.30 -1.66
N ALA A 81 -0.93 7.82 -2.60
CA ALA A 81 -1.25 7.89 -4.02
C ALA A 81 -2.53 7.12 -4.38
N SER A 82 -2.78 5.97 -3.76
CA SER A 82 -3.99 5.16 -3.99
C SER A 82 -5.26 5.87 -3.49
N ILE A 83 -5.20 6.48 -2.31
CA ILE A 83 -6.33 7.25 -1.75
C ILE A 83 -6.59 8.50 -2.59
N GLN A 84 -5.54 9.24 -2.95
CA GLN A 84 -5.68 10.42 -3.81
C GLN A 84 -6.20 10.05 -5.19
N GLY A 85 -5.70 8.96 -5.79
CA GLY A 85 -6.18 8.44 -7.06
C GLY A 85 -7.66 8.08 -7.01
N LEU A 86 -8.10 7.40 -5.94
CA LEU A 86 -9.51 7.11 -5.71
C LEU A 86 -10.35 8.38 -5.63
N ILE A 87 -9.94 9.37 -4.81
CA ILE A 87 -10.65 10.64 -4.66
C ILE A 87 -10.73 11.39 -5.99
N SER A 88 -9.62 11.52 -6.71
CA SER A 88 -9.56 12.20 -8.01
C SER A 88 -10.28 11.44 -9.13
N SER A 89 -10.60 10.16 -8.94
CA SER A 89 -11.42 9.41 -9.89
C SER A 89 -12.91 9.79 -9.79
N LEU A 90 -13.34 10.45 -8.70
CA LEU A 90 -14.74 10.78 -8.42
C LEU A 90 -15.27 12.00 -9.19
N ASP A 91 -14.42 12.68 -9.97
CA ASP A 91 -14.85 13.78 -10.85
C ASP A 91 -15.87 13.31 -11.89
N SER A 92 -15.89 12.00 -12.21
CA SER A 92 -16.96 11.33 -12.95
C SER A 92 -18.05 10.81 -12.00
N SER A 93 -19.33 11.01 -12.34
CA SER A 93 -20.45 10.47 -11.54
C SER A 93 -20.35 8.94 -11.37
N LEU A 94 -20.34 8.46 -10.13
CA LEU A 94 -20.37 7.03 -9.82
C LEU A 94 -21.70 6.36 -10.22
N THR A 95 -22.75 7.13 -10.52
CA THR A 95 -24.09 6.58 -10.83
C THR A 95 -24.10 5.67 -12.05
N THR A 96 -23.16 5.85 -12.97
CA THR A 96 -23.04 5.02 -14.19
C THR A 96 -21.88 4.04 -14.13
N ASP A 97 -21.15 3.99 -13.00
CA ASP A 97 -20.05 3.05 -12.84
C ASP A 97 -20.60 1.64 -12.67
N THR A 98 -20.09 0.71 -13.47
CA THR A 98 -20.48 -0.71 -13.38
C THR A 98 -19.72 -1.45 -12.29
N ASN A 99 -18.69 -0.82 -11.70
CA ASN A 99 -17.78 -1.42 -10.74
C ASN A 99 -17.84 -0.71 -9.38
N ILE A 100 -17.41 -1.41 -8.34
CA ILE A 100 -17.13 -0.81 -7.03
C ILE A 100 -15.64 -0.45 -7.01
N ARG A 101 -15.34 0.84 -6.89
CA ARG A 101 -13.97 1.33 -6.68
C ARG A 101 -13.61 1.23 -5.21
N MET A 102 -12.43 0.68 -4.90
CA MET A 102 -11.98 0.46 -3.54
C MET A 102 -10.48 0.70 -3.41
N ALA A 103 -10.08 1.38 -2.34
CA ALA A 103 -8.71 1.42 -1.85
C ALA A 103 -8.68 0.80 -0.46
N VAL A 104 -7.79 -0.18 -0.23
CA VAL A 104 -7.66 -0.89 1.05
C VAL A 104 -6.22 -0.72 1.54
N LEU A 105 -6.07 -0.27 2.78
CA LEU A 105 -4.77 -0.10 3.44
C LEU A 105 -4.65 -1.17 4.54
N TYR A 106 -3.61 -1.99 4.46
CA TYR A 106 -3.33 -3.04 5.44
C TYR A 106 -2.22 -2.61 6.38
N ASP A 107 -2.26 -3.17 7.59
CA ASP A 107 -1.18 -3.06 8.56
C ASP A 107 -0.37 -4.37 8.58
N ASN A 108 0.78 -4.37 9.24
CA ASN A 108 1.61 -5.55 9.51
C ASN A 108 2.14 -6.27 8.26
N GLU A 109 2.23 -5.58 7.12
CA GLU A 109 2.86 -6.12 5.90
C GLU A 109 4.30 -6.58 6.19
N GLU A 110 5.07 -5.70 6.82
CA GLU A 110 6.49 -5.86 7.17
C GLU A 110 6.80 -7.03 8.10
N ILE A 111 5.78 -7.58 8.77
CA ILE A 111 5.90 -8.76 9.64
C ILE A 111 5.16 -9.98 9.08
N GLY A 112 4.83 -9.95 7.77
CA GLY A 112 4.26 -11.07 7.03
C GLY A 112 2.74 -11.09 6.93
N SER A 113 2.04 -9.99 7.26
CA SER A 113 0.59 -9.79 7.09
C SER A 113 -0.34 -10.73 7.89
N ARG A 114 0.19 -11.58 8.77
CA ARG A 114 -0.57 -12.58 9.55
C ARG A 114 -1.14 -12.01 10.84
N SER A 115 -2.02 -11.03 10.71
CA SER A 115 -2.75 -10.43 11.82
C SER A 115 -4.21 -10.18 11.44
N ALA A 116 -5.03 -9.72 12.38
CA ALA A 116 -6.44 -9.38 12.12
C ALA A 116 -6.59 -8.18 11.17
N GLN A 117 -5.60 -7.28 11.14
CA GLN A 117 -5.55 -6.08 10.31
C GLN A 117 -4.61 -6.18 9.10
N GLY A 118 -3.91 -7.31 8.95
CA GLY A 118 -3.04 -7.60 7.81
C GLY A 118 -3.76 -8.28 6.65
N ALA A 119 -3.06 -8.39 5.51
CA ALA A 119 -3.63 -8.93 4.28
C ALA A 119 -4.02 -10.41 4.34
N PHE A 120 -3.48 -11.20 5.28
CA PHE A 120 -3.95 -12.59 5.48
C PHE A 120 -5.31 -12.67 6.18
N SER A 121 -5.79 -11.59 6.81
CA SER A 121 -7.09 -11.56 7.48
C SER A 121 -8.25 -11.85 6.52
N ASN A 122 -9.35 -12.38 7.02
CA ASN A 122 -10.59 -12.55 6.24
C ASN A 122 -11.37 -11.25 6.06
N TRP A 123 -10.86 -10.12 6.55
CA TRP A 123 -11.60 -8.87 6.61
C TRP A 123 -12.05 -8.40 5.22
N THR A 124 -11.15 -8.40 4.22
CA THR A 124 -11.47 -7.98 2.85
C THR A 124 -12.53 -8.87 2.21
N GLU A 125 -12.43 -10.18 2.39
CA GLU A 125 -13.45 -11.12 1.91
C GLU A 125 -14.83 -10.80 2.51
N LEU A 126 -14.89 -10.57 3.83
CA LEU A 126 -16.13 -10.24 4.53
C LEU A 126 -16.74 -8.91 4.07
N VAL A 127 -15.91 -7.89 3.82
CA VAL A 127 -16.36 -6.60 3.27
C VAL A 127 -16.93 -6.78 1.86
N LEU A 128 -16.21 -7.47 0.97
CA LEU A 128 -16.67 -7.74 -0.38
C LEU A 128 -17.98 -8.55 -0.39
N ARG A 129 -18.12 -9.56 0.49
CA ARG A 129 -19.37 -10.31 0.65
C ARG A 129 -20.53 -9.39 1.05
N ARG A 130 -20.33 -8.49 2.03
CA ARG A 130 -21.35 -7.53 2.47
C ARG A 130 -21.77 -6.56 1.36
N LEU A 131 -20.82 -6.11 0.55
CA LEU A 131 -21.11 -5.25 -0.60
C LEU A 131 -21.89 -6.00 -1.68
N SER A 132 -21.54 -7.26 -1.94
CA SER A 132 -22.23 -8.11 -2.93
C SER A 132 -23.64 -8.53 -2.50
N SER A 133 -23.90 -8.64 -1.19
CA SER A 133 -25.20 -9.05 -0.63
C SER A 133 -26.29 -7.97 -0.69
N ALA A 134 -26.03 -6.79 -1.24
CA ALA A 134 -27.05 -5.76 -1.43
C ALA A 134 -28.17 -6.21 -2.40
N SER A 135 -27.91 -7.23 -3.22
CA SER A 135 -28.87 -7.91 -4.09
C SER A 135 -29.23 -9.27 -3.48
N ASN A 136 -30.42 -9.39 -2.89
CA ASN A 136 -30.88 -10.63 -2.21
C ASN A 136 -31.24 -11.79 -3.17
N GLU A 137 -31.06 -11.61 -4.47
CA GLU A 137 -31.59 -12.53 -5.49
C GLU A 137 -30.53 -13.45 -6.13
N ASP A 138 -29.25 -13.06 -6.15
CA ASP A 138 -28.17 -13.86 -6.76
C ASP A 138 -27.18 -14.40 -5.70
N ARG A 139 -27.31 -15.70 -5.39
CA ARG A 139 -26.44 -16.42 -4.44
C ARG A 139 -24.98 -16.55 -4.90
N THR A 140 -24.70 -16.30 -6.18
CA THR A 140 -23.36 -16.39 -6.78
C THR A 140 -22.74 -15.02 -7.09
N CYS A 141 -23.42 -13.94 -6.69
CA CYS A 141 -23.01 -12.56 -6.95
C CYS A 141 -21.57 -12.30 -6.49
N PHE A 142 -21.19 -12.79 -5.30
CA PHE A 142 -19.86 -12.63 -4.75
C PHE A 142 -18.79 -13.28 -5.65
N GLU A 143 -18.94 -14.57 -5.97
CA GLU A 143 -17.98 -15.33 -6.75
C GLU A 143 -17.82 -14.75 -8.17
N ARG A 144 -18.92 -14.33 -8.80
CA ARG A 144 -18.90 -13.66 -10.11
C ARG A 144 -18.23 -12.29 -10.05
N SER A 145 -18.44 -11.55 -8.96
CA SER A 145 -17.79 -10.26 -8.73
C SER A 145 -16.28 -10.44 -8.59
N LEU A 146 -15.81 -11.45 -7.87
CA LEU A 146 -14.38 -11.73 -7.75
C LEU A 146 -13.73 -12.08 -9.10
N ALA A 147 -14.38 -12.93 -9.90
CA ALA A 147 -13.88 -13.33 -11.21
C ALA A 147 -13.80 -12.15 -12.21
N SER A 148 -14.63 -11.12 -12.02
CA SER A 148 -14.61 -9.89 -12.81
C SER A 148 -13.84 -8.74 -12.14
N SER A 149 -13.25 -8.97 -10.97
CA SER A 149 -12.48 -7.95 -10.26
C SER A 149 -11.02 -7.92 -10.71
N PHE A 150 -10.37 -6.79 -10.44
CA PHE A 150 -8.94 -6.61 -10.65
C PHE A 150 -8.33 -5.89 -9.47
N LEU A 151 -7.17 -6.34 -9.03
CA LEU A 151 -6.45 -5.79 -7.89
C LEU A 151 -5.11 -5.18 -8.33
N VAL A 152 -4.92 -3.91 -7.98
CA VAL A 152 -3.62 -3.24 -8.05
C VAL A 152 -2.98 -3.31 -6.67
N SER A 153 -2.02 -4.22 -6.50
CA SER A 153 -1.18 -4.31 -5.32
C SER A 153 -0.10 -3.23 -5.40
N ALA A 154 -0.36 -2.10 -4.74
CA ALA A 154 0.47 -0.90 -4.82
C ALA A 154 1.48 -0.85 -3.67
N ASP A 155 2.75 -1.05 -3.99
CA ASP A 155 3.85 -1.11 -3.02
C ASP A 155 5.18 -0.71 -3.65
N GLN A 156 6.06 -0.03 -2.92
CA GLN A 156 7.29 0.57 -3.44
C GLN A 156 8.17 -0.43 -4.20
N ALA A 157 9.04 0.11 -5.06
CA ALA A 157 9.96 -0.68 -5.87
C ALA A 157 11.37 -0.11 -5.81
N HIS A 158 12.36 -0.99 -5.91
CA HIS A 158 13.75 -0.59 -5.93
C HIS A 158 14.12 0.09 -7.25
N ALA A 159 14.56 1.34 -7.18
CA ALA A 159 15.29 1.97 -8.26
C ALA A 159 16.74 1.45 -8.31
N LEU A 160 17.32 1.50 -9.51
CA LEU A 160 18.73 1.21 -9.75
C LEU A 160 19.60 2.10 -8.86
N HIS A 161 20.27 1.47 -7.90
CA HIS A 161 21.24 2.17 -7.07
C HIS A 161 22.56 2.34 -7.85
N PRO A 162 23.04 3.58 -8.10
CA PRO A 162 24.21 3.81 -8.97
C PRO A 162 25.49 3.16 -8.43
N ASN A 163 25.66 3.13 -7.09
CA ASN A 163 26.84 2.49 -6.47
C ASN A 163 26.76 0.96 -6.38
N TYR A 164 25.60 0.35 -6.67
CA TYR A 164 25.35 -1.09 -6.54
C TYR A 164 24.59 -1.62 -7.75
N SER A 165 24.95 -1.13 -8.94
CA SER A 165 24.26 -1.47 -10.19
C SER A 165 24.28 -2.98 -10.50
N GLU A 166 25.31 -3.68 -10.03
CA GLU A 166 25.48 -5.12 -10.14
C GLU A 166 24.41 -5.92 -9.39
N LYS A 167 23.72 -5.32 -8.42
CA LYS A 167 22.60 -5.98 -7.71
C LYS A 167 21.32 -6.06 -8.54
N HIS A 168 21.25 -5.35 -9.67
CA HIS A 168 20.04 -5.27 -10.50
C HIS A 168 20.18 -6.11 -11.77
N GLU A 169 19.07 -6.72 -12.19
CA GLU A 169 18.97 -7.41 -13.47
C GLU A 169 19.26 -6.44 -14.62
N ALA A 170 20.02 -6.84 -15.63
CA ALA A 170 20.55 -5.95 -16.66
C ALA A 170 19.46 -5.23 -17.46
N ASN A 171 18.38 -5.95 -17.77
CA ASN A 171 17.28 -5.48 -18.61
C ASN A 171 16.11 -4.87 -17.82
N LEU A 172 16.10 -5.01 -16.49
CA LEU A 172 14.99 -4.60 -15.62
C LEU A 172 15.53 -3.68 -14.52
N ARG A 173 16.00 -2.49 -14.93
CA ARG A 173 16.65 -1.48 -14.08
C ARG A 173 15.81 -0.20 -14.00
N PRO A 174 14.80 -0.14 -13.12
CA PRO A 174 14.01 1.07 -12.98
C PRO A 174 14.88 2.25 -12.55
N ALA A 175 14.67 3.40 -13.16
CA ALA A 175 15.29 4.66 -12.78
C ALA A 175 14.30 5.59 -12.09
N LEU A 176 14.82 6.50 -11.28
CA LEU A 176 14.05 7.63 -10.74
C LEU A 176 13.53 8.51 -11.90
N HIS A 177 12.39 9.16 -11.70
CA HIS A 177 11.74 10.02 -12.70
C HIS A 177 11.28 9.36 -14.02
N LYS A 178 11.35 8.03 -14.12
CA LYS A 178 10.94 7.29 -15.33
C LYS A 178 9.59 6.59 -15.21
N GLY A 179 8.81 6.92 -14.17
CA GLY A 179 7.43 6.44 -14.01
C GLY A 179 7.27 5.27 -13.06
N PRO A 180 6.01 4.86 -12.79
CA PRO A 180 5.71 3.70 -11.94
C PRO A 180 6.25 2.41 -12.54
N ILE A 181 6.46 1.44 -11.67
CA ILE A 181 7.14 0.18 -11.98
C ILE A 181 6.13 -0.95 -11.88
N ILE A 182 6.04 -1.78 -12.92
CA ILE A 182 5.37 -3.09 -12.86
C ILE A 182 6.37 -4.12 -12.35
N LYS A 183 6.03 -4.82 -11.26
CA LYS A 183 6.92 -5.75 -10.56
C LYS A 183 6.64 -7.19 -10.99
N TYR A 184 7.65 -7.90 -11.49
CA TYR A 184 7.58 -9.30 -11.91
C TYR A 184 8.45 -10.20 -11.05
N ASN A 185 7.93 -11.37 -10.70
CA ASN A 185 8.75 -12.42 -10.11
C ASN A 185 8.21 -13.80 -10.48
N VAL A 186 9.10 -14.67 -10.97
CA VAL A 186 8.75 -16.03 -11.41
C VAL A 186 8.23 -16.91 -10.28
N ASN A 187 8.65 -16.66 -9.04
CA ASN A 187 8.21 -17.40 -7.85
C ASN A 187 6.94 -16.80 -7.22
N GLN A 188 6.23 -15.92 -7.93
CA GLN A 188 5.01 -15.27 -7.45
C GLN A 188 5.21 -14.51 -6.12
N LYS A 189 6.39 -13.90 -5.95
CA LYS A 189 6.62 -12.86 -4.91
C LYS A 189 5.88 -11.56 -5.21
N TYR A 190 5.56 -11.39 -6.50
CA TYR A 190 4.63 -10.42 -7.06
C TYR A 190 3.63 -11.22 -7.89
N ALA A 191 2.33 -10.92 -7.78
CA ALA A 191 1.25 -11.65 -8.44
C ALA A 191 1.08 -11.30 -9.92
N THR A 192 1.89 -10.36 -10.42
CA THR A 192 1.83 -9.87 -11.79
C THR A 192 1.99 -10.99 -12.82
N THR A 193 1.12 -10.99 -13.82
CA THR A 193 1.22 -11.81 -15.03
C THR A 193 1.30 -10.91 -16.26
N ALA A 194 1.57 -11.49 -17.43
CA ALA A 194 1.56 -10.73 -18.69
C ALA A 194 0.18 -10.09 -18.98
N VAL A 195 -0.90 -10.79 -18.63
CA VAL A 195 -2.27 -10.30 -18.82
C VAL A 195 -2.58 -9.16 -17.86
N THR A 196 -2.30 -9.33 -16.56
CA THR A 196 -2.60 -8.28 -15.57
C THR A 196 -1.75 -7.04 -15.78
N ALA A 197 -0.48 -7.20 -16.19
CA ALA A 197 0.35 -6.06 -16.58
C ALA A 197 -0.19 -5.31 -17.80
N SER A 198 -0.77 -6.01 -18.79
CA SER A 198 -1.31 -5.38 -20.00
C SER A 198 -2.45 -4.41 -19.69
N VAL A 199 -3.28 -4.70 -18.68
CA VAL A 199 -4.31 -3.77 -18.20
C VAL A 199 -3.69 -2.45 -17.76
N ILE A 200 -2.63 -2.50 -16.95
CA ILE A 200 -1.91 -1.31 -16.49
C ILE A 200 -1.20 -0.58 -17.63
N ARG A 201 -0.62 -1.31 -18.58
CA ARG A 201 -0.01 -0.70 -19.78
C ARG A 201 -1.03 0.06 -20.61
N MET A 202 -2.22 -0.49 -20.83
CA MET A 202 -3.29 0.19 -21.57
C MET A 202 -3.77 1.46 -20.87
N VAL A 203 -3.95 1.43 -19.53
CA VAL A 203 -4.27 2.64 -18.75
C VAL A 203 -3.16 3.68 -18.93
N ALA A 204 -1.91 3.29 -18.74
CA ALA A 204 -0.78 4.21 -18.80
C ALA A 204 -0.59 4.80 -20.20
N GLU A 205 -0.71 4.00 -21.25
CA GLU A 205 -0.61 4.44 -22.65
C GLU A 205 -1.70 5.46 -23.00
N LYS A 206 -2.96 5.19 -22.60
CA LYS A 206 -4.10 6.10 -22.83
C LYS A 206 -3.87 7.50 -22.25
N HIS A 207 -3.12 7.59 -21.15
CA HIS A 207 -2.88 8.85 -20.42
C HIS A 207 -1.44 9.36 -20.51
N GLY A 208 -0.59 8.76 -21.34
CA GLY A 208 0.81 9.17 -21.49
C GLY A 208 1.65 9.02 -20.22
N ILE A 209 1.30 8.10 -19.32
CA ILE A 209 2.03 7.84 -18.09
C ILE A 209 3.21 6.92 -18.42
N PRO A 210 4.46 7.30 -18.15
CA PRO A 210 5.59 6.43 -18.40
C PRO A 210 5.56 5.24 -17.43
N LEU A 211 5.93 4.06 -17.92
CA LEU A 211 6.03 2.85 -17.11
C LEU A 211 7.42 2.23 -17.23
N GLN A 212 7.79 1.49 -16.19
CA GLN A 212 9.02 0.71 -16.12
C GLN A 212 8.70 -0.71 -15.67
N GLU A 213 9.65 -1.61 -15.85
CA GLU A 213 9.53 -2.99 -15.41
C GLU A 213 10.67 -3.34 -14.46
N PHE A 214 10.33 -4.14 -13.46
CA PHE A 214 11.27 -4.63 -12.47
C PHE A 214 11.16 -6.14 -12.34
N GLY A 215 12.33 -6.77 -12.25
CA GLY A 215 12.48 -8.16 -11.84
C GLY A 215 13.85 -8.30 -11.22
N VAL A 216 13.95 -9.12 -10.18
CA VAL A 216 15.24 -9.43 -9.58
C VAL A 216 16.01 -10.40 -10.47
N ARG A 217 17.34 -10.41 -10.33
CA ARG A 217 18.19 -11.44 -10.93
C ARG A 217 17.73 -12.83 -10.48
N ASN A 218 17.87 -13.81 -11.36
CA ASN A 218 17.48 -15.20 -11.06
C ASN A 218 18.26 -15.82 -9.88
N ASP A 219 19.46 -15.32 -9.60
CA ASP A 219 20.32 -15.76 -8.50
C ASP A 219 20.15 -14.93 -7.21
N SER A 220 19.17 -14.01 -7.17
CA SER A 220 18.87 -13.18 -6.01
C SER A 220 17.48 -13.46 -5.45
N PRO A 221 17.30 -13.56 -4.11
CA PRO A 221 15.98 -13.50 -3.51
C PRO A 221 15.37 -12.10 -3.67
N CYS A 222 14.06 -12.00 -3.45
CA CYS A 222 13.34 -10.73 -3.30
C CYS A 222 12.30 -10.81 -2.18
N GLY A 223 11.92 -9.64 -1.66
CA GLY A 223 10.76 -9.51 -0.79
C GLY A 223 9.47 -9.92 -1.51
N SER A 224 8.46 -10.29 -0.72
CA SER A 224 7.10 -10.51 -1.21
C SER A 224 6.26 -9.27 -0.93
N THR A 225 5.08 -9.19 -1.52
CA THR A 225 4.07 -8.17 -1.18
C THR A 225 2.77 -8.83 -0.72
N ILE A 226 1.75 -7.99 -0.45
CA ILE A 226 0.37 -8.44 -0.23
C ILE A 226 -0.34 -8.96 -1.49
N GLY A 227 0.18 -8.68 -2.69
CA GLY A 227 -0.45 -9.04 -3.96
C GLY A 227 -0.70 -10.54 -4.10
N PRO A 228 0.33 -11.40 -3.94
CA PRO A 228 0.18 -12.85 -3.95
C PRO A 228 -0.76 -13.37 -2.86
N ILE A 229 -0.77 -12.76 -1.67
CA ILE A 229 -1.64 -13.16 -0.56
C ILE A 229 -3.11 -13.00 -0.95
N LEU A 230 -3.48 -11.83 -1.45
CA LEU A 230 -4.85 -11.51 -1.82
C LEU A 230 -5.27 -12.25 -3.10
N SER A 231 -4.38 -12.35 -4.09
CA SER A 231 -4.65 -13.09 -5.32
C SER A 231 -4.93 -14.57 -5.04
N ALA A 232 -4.08 -15.24 -4.24
CA ALA A 232 -4.27 -16.64 -3.91
C ALA A 232 -5.53 -16.89 -3.06
N LYS A 233 -5.85 -15.96 -2.14
CA LYS A 233 -6.99 -16.10 -1.24
C LYS A 233 -8.34 -15.82 -1.91
N LEU A 234 -8.40 -14.81 -2.77
CA LEU A 234 -9.65 -14.31 -3.37
C LEU A 234 -9.80 -14.72 -4.83
N GLY A 235 -8.76 -15.24 -5.48
CA GLY A 235 -8.78 -15.55 -6.91
C GLY A 235 -8.87 -14.32 -7.82
N ILE A 236 -8.61 -13.12 -7.28
CA ILE A 236 -8.65 -11.88 -8.05
C ILE A 236 -7.39 -11.76 -8.91
N SER A 237 -7.57 -11.33 -10.16
CA SER A 237 -6.47 -10.97 -11.06
C SER A 237 -5.69 -9.79 -10.48
N THR A 238 -4.41 -9.99 -10.20
CA THR A 238 -3.60 -9.00 -9.48
C THR A 238 -2.38 -8.56 -10.30
N VAL A 239 -2.05 -7.28 -10.19
CA VAL A 239 -0.79 -6.70 -10.67
C VAL A 239 -0.10 -6.02 -9.48
N ASP A 240 1.21 -6.20 -9.38
CA ASP A 240 2.03 -5.50 -8.40
C ASP A 240 2.73 -4.32 -9.07
N VAL A 241 2.54 -3.14 -8.50
CA VAL A 241 3.08 -1.88 -9.03
C VAL A 241 3.63 -1.00 -7.92
N GLY A 242 4.49 -0.04 -8.24
CA GLY A 242 4.94 0.96 -7.27
C GLY A 242 5.82 2.05 -7.82
N GLY A 243 6.07 3.08 -7.00
CA GLY A 243 7.05 4.11 -7.30
C GLY A 243 8.50 3.61 -7.14
N PRO A 244 9.47 4.16 -7.89
CA PRO A 244 10.89 3.95 -7.67
C PRO A 244 11.36 4.63 -6.37
N GLN A 245 12.07 3.88 -5.53
CA GLN A 245 12.77 4.42 -4.36
C GLN A 245 14.17 3.82 -4.17
N LEU A 246 15.02 4.55 -3.46
CA LEU A 246 16.28 4.08 -2.92
C LEU A 246 16.20 3.97 -1.40
N SER A 247 17.07 3.12 -0.85
CA SER A 247 17.21 2.91 0.59
C SER A 247 15.92 2.42 1.26
N MET A 248 15.14 1.60 0.55
CA MET A 248 13.96 0.92 1.10
C MET A 248 14.27 0.28 2.47
N HIS A 249 13.38 0.50 3.45
CA HIS A 249 13.51 0.09 4.86
C HIS A 249 14.59 0.83 5.68
N SER A 250 15.21 1.88 5.12
CA SER A 250 16.02 2.82 5.89
C SER A 250 15.12 3.67 6.80
N ILE A 251 15.68 4.16 7.91
CA ILE A 251 15.01 5.20 8.73
C ILE A 251 14.73 6.47 7.92
N ARG A 252 15.52 6.72 6.87
CA ARG A 252 15.32 7.80 5.90
C ARG A 252 15.53 7.29 4.48
N GLU A 253 14.47 7.30 3.73
CA GLU A 253 14.37 6.75 2.37
C GLU A 253 14.36 7.90 1.35
N MET A 254 14.52 7.56 0.07
CA MET A 254 14.53 8.54 -1.01
C MET A 254 13.66 8.08 -2.19
N CYS A 255 12.69 8.88 -2.60
CA CYS A 255 11.98 8.71 -3.87
C CYS A 255 12.05 9.99 -4.71
N CYS A 256 11.43 9.99 -5.89
CA CYS A 256 11.40 11.16 -6.77
C CYS A 256 10.08 11.92 -6.68
N THR A 257 10.11 13.24 -6.85
CA THR A 257 8.90 14.08 -6.80
C THR A 257 7.86 13.67 -7.85
N SER A 258 8.31 13.31 -9.05
CA SER A 258 7.43 12.90 -10.15
C SER A 258 6.75 11.54 -9.91
N SER A 259 7.31 10.64 -9.09
CA SER A 259 6.65 9.35 -8.85
C SER A 259 5.35 9.50 -8.07
N ILE A 260 5.24 10.51 -7.20
CA ILE A 260 3.98 10.78 -6.49
C ILE A 260 2.89 11.10 -7.51
N HIS A 261 3.16 12.03 -8.43
CA HIS A 261 2.22 12.41 -9.47
C HIS A 261 1.88 11.25 -10.41
N HIS A 262 2.88 10.56 -10.96
CA HIS A 262 2.63 9.46 -11.90
C HIS A 262 1.88 8.28 -11.26
N CYS A 263 2.18 7.92 -10.00
CA CYS A 263 1.43 6.87 -9.31
C CYS A 263 -0.02 7.31 -9.05
N THR A 264 -0.26 8.54 -8.59
CA THR A 264 -1.61 9.06 -8.36
C THR A 264 -2.43 9.08 -9.65
N GLU A 265 -1.87 9.58 -10.76
CA GLU A 265 -2.55 9.56 -12.06
C GLU A 265 -2.78 8.14 -12.56
N LEU A 266 -1.83 7.22 -12.37
CA LEU A 266 -2.03 5.82 -12.76
C LEU A 266 -3.21 5.19 -12.02
N TYR A 267 -3.30 5.38 -10.71
CA TYR A 267 -4.37 4.80 -9.89
C TYR A 267 -5.73 5.46 -10.16
N LYS A 268 -5.76 6.79 -10.32
CA LYS A 268 -6.95 7.52 -10.75
C LYS A 268 -7.50 6.95 -12.06
N ASN A 269 -6.65 6.89 -13.08
CA ASN A 269 -7.09 6.49 -14.41
C ASN A 269 -7.38 4.99 -14.49
N PHE A 270 -6.73 4.16 -13.66
CA PHE A 270 -7.15 2.76 -13.48
C PHE A 270 -8.60 2.67 -13.01
N PHE A 271 -9.00 3.41 -11.99
CA PHE A 271 -10.38 3.40 -11.51
C PHE A 271 -11.40 3.85 -12.57
N VAL A 272 -11.01 4.80 -13.43
CA VAL A 272 -11.89 5.35 -14.47
C VAL A 272 -12.01 4.41 -15.68
N ASP A 273 -10.89 3.90 -16.18
CA ASP A 273 -10.83 3.21 -17.48
C ASP A 273 -10.98 1.70 -17.39
N PHE A 274 -10.76 1.10 -16.21
CA PHE A 274 -10.81 -0.35 -16.06
C PHE A 274 -12.11 -0.99 -16.61
N PRO A 275 -13.33 -0.44 -16.40
CA PRO A 275 -14.54 -1.01 -16.97
C PRO A 275 -14.55 -1.11 -18.51
N GLU A 276 -13.95 -0.12 -19.19
CA GLU A 276 -13.83 -0.09 -20.65
C GLU A 276 -12.75 -1.07 -21.12
N ILE A 277 -11.59 -1.02 -20.48
CA ILE A 277 -10.45 -1.88 -20.79
C ILE A 277 -10.82 -3.35 -20.62
N GLN A 278 -11.51 -3.70 -19.53
CA GLN A 278 -11.94 -5.07 -19.26
C GLN A 278 -12.85 -5.62 -20.37
N LYS A 279 -13.76 -4.81 -20.91
CA LYS A 279 -14.64 -5.22 -22.03
C LYS A 279 -13.89 -5.42 -23.35
N SER A 280 -12.73 -4.77 -23.51
CA SER A 280 -11.90 -4.89 -24.70
C SER A 280 -11.03 -6.15 -24.72
N LEU A 281 -10.85 -6.82 -23.58
CA LEU A 281 -10.09 -8.07 -23.49
C LEU A 281 -10.90 -9.21 -24.15
N VAL A 282 -10.42 -9.71 -25.30
CA VAL A 282 -11.04 -10.82 -26.02
C VAL A 282 -10.26 -12.11 -25.74
N GLY A 283 -10.93 -13.15 -25.24
CA GLY A 283 -10.36 -14.50 -25.11
C GLY A 283 -9.72 -14.83 -23.76
N ILE A 284 -10.46 -14.61 -22.67
CA ILE A 284 -10.23 -15.25 -21.37
C ILE A 284 -11.41 -16.18 -21.09
#